data_AF-A0AAD3DKC6-F1
#
_entry.id   AF-A0AAD3DKC6-F1
#
_cell.length_a   1.000
_cell.length_b   1.000
_cell.length_c   1.000
_cell.angle_alpha   90.00
_cell.angle_beta   90.00
_cell.angle_gamma   90.00
#
_symmetry.space_group_name_H-M   'P 1'
#
loop_
_entity.id
_entity.type
_entity.pdbx_description
1 polymer ?
#
loop_
_entity_poly.entity_id
_entity_poly.type
_entity_poly.pdbx_seq_one_letter_code
_entity_poly.pdbx_strand_id
1 'polypeptide(L)'
;MWGGRAVRARRFSLLLLEEEEDYVQDWVVHAAWPAERVSGNWQRSPLLPGRLRLATRSLFFEPDDTRIPIARIPFAAVTSLTNGPPAATVAADLSAAAGGSGGSLRHHQAPTTMRRGGGSASTSTAAASGGGGPSLVIDTREVVLMRANMEEVPYTFIRSDGGGNAGAGGGGGGGFPPMRWAFSPCYSPLQPLMSQARELLELNRRPREERNAALEELSRTRLDEVSFDVTRLLDFSERLLWVGPVVALSPLVRERGLLGITPARVYFQPLHNVTGDTPLKSHPLAAIAAVARRRSSLRAIGLELFFLHPPAAHHHQHRHHHHHHKHHQSATQQYEQQYEHQLEQQLAALAAGPLWDAPSAFFAFRSEADREAARHLLTHQPELGRCVPRRSPLPPQPGRGSGAAAGAAGGGGGAAAAPAAAAGGGEGAAVDPLAAHGMLLEAAGPWLRRVTAAWQRGGICNFDYLLYLNFAAGRSFNDLAQWPVFPWVLRNYVSPCLDLHDPANFRDLSKPVGALNPTRLEEFRRRFRDMP
;
A
#
# COMPACT_ATOMS: atom_id res chain seq x y z
N MET A 1 -25.29 -28.35 11.93
CA MET A 1 -25.47 -26.89 12.04
C MET A 1 -24.20 -26.28 12.64
N TRP A 2 -23.10 -26.29 11.87
CA TRP A 2 -21.85 -25.61 12.24
C TRP A 2 -21.65 -24.52 11.19
N GLY A 3 -22.02 -23.29 11.55
CA GLY A 3 -21.86 -22.14 10.68
C GLY A 3 -20.37 -21.89 10.47
N GLY A 4 -19.89 -22.14 9.25
CA GLY A 4 -18.58 -21.68 8.82
C GLY A 4 -18.50 -20.18 9.07
N ARG A 5 -17.68 -19.77 10.03
CA ARG A 5 -17.41 -18.37 10.32
C ARG A 5 -16.67 -17.84 9.11
N ALA A 6 -17.37 -17.13 8.21
CA ALA A 6 -16.74 -16.41 7.13
C ALA A 6 -15.59 -15.60 7.72
N VAL A 7 -14.38 -15.77 7.18
CA VAL A 7 -13.24 -14.94 7.55
C VAL A 7 -13.65 -13.50 7.26
N ARG A 8 -13.97 -12.73 8.30
CA ARG A 8 -14.37 -11.33 8.15
C ARG A 8 -13.19 -10.60 7.51
N ALA A 9 -13.39 -10.07 6.30
CA ALA A 9 -12.41 -9.21 5.66
C ALA A 9 -12.08 -8.05 6.61
N ARG A 10 -10.81 -7.94 7.01
CA ARG A 10 -10.33 -6.83 7.84
C ARG A 10 -10.26 -5.58 6.97
N ARG A 11 -10.72 -4.45 7.51
CA ARG A 11 -10.80 -3.15 6.80
C ARG A 11 -9.54 -2.31 6.99
N PHE A 12 -8.83 -2.50 8.09
CA PHE A 12 -7.59 -1.78 8.34
C PHE A 12 -6.50 -2.20 7.33
N SER A 13 -5.87 -1.22 6.70
CA SER A 13 -4.73 -1.38 5.79
C SER A 13 -3.60 -0.44 6.22
N LEU A 14 -2.36 -0.79 5.90
CA LEU A 14 -1.20 0.09 6.09
C LEU A 14 -1.34 1.41 5.32
N LEU A 15 -2.21 1.47 4.31
CA LEU A 15 -2.57 2.71 3.58
C LEU A 15 -3.23 3.78 4.47
N LEU A 16 -3.74 3.40 5.64
CA LEU A 16 -4.34 4.35 6.59
C LEU A 16 -3.31 5.04 7.49
N LEU A 17 -2.06 4.58 7.46
CA LEU A 17 -0.96 5.17 8.22
C LEU A 17 -0.45 6.43 7.53
N GLU A 18 0.02 7.39 8.33
CA GLU A 18 0.73 8.55 7.81
C GLU A 18 2.14 8.22 7.32
N GLU A 19 2.71 9.14 6.54
CA GLU A 19 4.11 9.03 6.12
C GLU A 19 5.03 8.93 7.34
N GLU A 20 5.91 7.92 7.38
CA GLU A 20 6.78 7.59 8.54
C GLU A 20 6.04 7.12 9.81
N GLU A 21 4.77 6.74 9.71
CA GLU A 21 4.07 6.01 10.77
C GLU A 21 4.20 4.50 10.55
N ASP A 22 4.56 3.76 11.60
CA ASP A 22 4.77 2.32 11.57
C ASP A 22 3.68 1.63 12.42
N TYR A 23 3.18 0.48 11.96
CA TYR A 23 2.32 -0.39 12.76
C TYR A 23 3.13 -1.04 13.89
N VAL A 24 2.53 -1.13 15.08
CA VAL A 24 3.17 -1.71 16.28
C VAL A 24 2.53 -3.02 16.69
N GLN A 25 1.26 -3.02 17.09
CA GLN A 25 0.59 -4.20 17.64
C GLN A 25 -0.92 -3.98 17.70
N ASP A 26 -1.69 -5.06 17.85
CA ASP A 26 -3.12 -5.03 18.04
C ASP A 26 -3.64 -5.86 19.22
N TRP A 27 -4.82 -5.45 19.69
CA TRP A 27 -5.57 -6.09 20.75
C TRP A 27 -7.03 -6.24 20.34
N VAL A 28 -7.65 -7.35 20.72
CA VAL A 28 -9.11 -7.47 20.69
C VAL A 28 -9.65 -6.78 21.94
N VAL A 29 -10.54 -5.81 21.77
CA VAL A 29 -11.03 -4.95 22.85
C VAL A 29 -12.53 -4.75 22.79
N HIS A 30 -13.11 -4.42 23.94
CA HIS A 30 -14.35 -3.67 24.02
C HIS A 30 -14.06 -2.18 24.20
N ALA A 31 -14.64 -1.34 23.35
CA ALA A 31 -14.44 0.10 23.34
C ALA A 31 -15.70 0.83 23.80
N ALA A 32 -15.56 1.66 24.83
CA ALA A 32 -16.49 2.76 25.09
C ALA A 32 -16.09 3.95 24.22
N TRP A 33 -17.08 4.64 23.67
CA TRP A 33 -16.86 5.68 22.67
C TRP A 33 -17.92 6.80 22.81
N PRO A 34 -17.62 8.04 22.39
CA PRO A 34 -18.54 9.16 22.51
C PRO A 34 -19.61 9.12 21.39
N ALA A 35 -20.59 8.22 21.53
CA ALA A 35 -21.60 7.94 20.50
C ALA A 35 -22.36 9.18 20.00
N GLU A 36 -22.60 10.17 20.87
CA GLU A 36 -23.30 11.41 20.52
C GLU A 36 -22.56 12.28 19.49
N ARG A 37 -21.23 12.15 19.41
CA ARG A 37 -20.39 12.94 18.50
C ARG A 37 -20.39 12.41 17.06
N VAL A 38 -20.92 11.21 16.85
CA VAL A 38 -20.86 10.51 15.56
C VAL A 38 -22.28 10.25 15.08
N SER A 39 -22.71 10.95 14.03
CA SER A 39 -24.03 10.73 13.44
C SER A 39 -24.13 9.35 12.78
N GLY A 40 -25.22 8.63 13.07
CA GLY A 40 -25.53 7.35 12.41
C GLY A 40 -26.47 6.45 13.22
N ASN A 41 -27.04 5.43 12.55
CA ASN A 41 -28.03 4.53 13.18
C ASN A 41 -27.42 3.59 14.25
N TRP A 42 -26.10 3.61 14.42
CA TRP A 42 -25.32 2.78 15.35
C TRP A 42 -25.02 3.46 16.71
N GLN A 43 -25.50 4.69 16.92
CA GLN A 43 -25.38 5.44 18.19
C GLN A 43 -25.97 4.73 19.42
N ARG A 44 -26.80 3.69 19.23
CA ARG A 44 -27.50 2.97 20.31
C ARG A 44 -26.63 1.95 21.05
N SER A 45 -25.40 1.70 20.60
CA SER A 45 -24.48 0.75 21.23
C SER A 45 -23.34 1.49 21.92
N PRO A 46 -23.42 1.74 23.25
CA PRO A 46 -22.41 2.52 23.97
C PRO A 46 -21.09 1.75 24.16
N LEU A 47 -21.10 0.44 23.92
CA LEU A 47 -19.93 -0.44 23.98
C LEU A 47 -19.79 -1.21 22.65
N LEU A 48 -18.63 -1.10 22.00
CA LEU A 48 -18.36 -1.72 20.71
C LEU A 48 -17.26 -2.79 20.83
N PRO A 49 -17.52 -4.05 20.43
CA PRO A 49 -16.44 -5.00 20.21
C PRO A 49 -15.66 -4.62 18.95
N GLY A 50 -14.35 -4.81 18.99
CA GLY A 50 -13.50 -4.57 17.83
C GLY A 50 -12.03 -4.83 18.12
N ARG A 51 -11.18 -4.26 17.27
CA ARG A 51 -9.74 -4.41 17.34
C ARG A 51 -9.09 -3.04 17.45
N LEU A 52 -8.36 -2.82 18.55
CA LEU A 52 -7.51 -1.66 18.72
C LEU A 52 -6.14 -1.97 18.13
N ARG A 53 -5.65 -1.09 17.26
CA ARG A 53 -4.34 -1.14 16.63
C ARG A 53 -3.54 0.05 17.07
N LEU A 54 -2.33 -0.21 17.54
CA LEU A 54 -1.36 0.78 17.91
C LEU A 54 -0.40 0.98 16.75
N ALA A 55 -0.24 2.23 16.34
CA ALA A 55 0.78 2.68 15.42
C ALA A 55 1.68 3.69 16.14
N THR A 56 2.82 4.05 15.53
CA THR A 56 3.80 4.93 16.19
C THR A 56 3.30 6.35 16.42
N ARG A 57 2.29 6.83 15.67
CA ARG A 57 1.74 8.19 15.80
C ARG A 57 0.25 8.24 16.14
N SER A 58 -0.46 7.12 16.05
CA SER A 58 -1.91 7.08 16.24
C SER A 58 -2.37 5.74 16.81
N LEU A 59 -3.56 5.76 17.38
CA LEU A 59 -4.35 4.58 17.69
C LEU A 59 -5.49 4.45 16.68
N PHE A 60 -5.75 3.23 16.21
CA PHE A 60 -6.86 2.92 15.32
C PHE A 60 -7.79 1.91 15.97
N PHE A 61 -9.05 2.26 16.13
CA PHE A 61 -10.08 1.31 16.53
C PHE A 61 -10.90 0.88 15.32
N GLU A 62 -10.85 -0.41 15.00
CA GLU A 62 -11.69 -1.03 13.98
C GLU A 62 -12.83 -1.80 14.67
N PRO A 63 -14.06 -1.28 14.64
CA PRO A 63 -15.23 -2.02 15.13
C PRO A 63 -15.47 -3.29 14.31
N ASP A 64 -15.98 -4.33 14.99
CA ASP A 64 -16.39 -5.60 14.37
C ASP A 64 -17.57 -5.43 13.41
N ASP A 65 -18.42 -4.43 13.64
CA ASP A 65 -19.48 -4.03 12.71
C ASP A 65 -18.88 -3.15 11.62
N THR A 66 -18.86 -3.68 10.39
CA THR A 66 -18.26 -3.01 9.22
C THR A 66 -18.98 -1.73 8.81
N ARG A 67 -20.21 -1.50 9.29
CA ARG A 67 -20.97 -0.27 9.05
C ARG A 67 -20.47 0.89 9.89
N ILE A 68 -19.81 0.61 11.02
CA ILE A 68 -19.26 1.64 11.90
C ILE A 68 -17.87 2.01 11.37
N PRO A 69 -17.56 3.31 11.15
CA PRO A 69 -16.26 3.73 10.63
C PRO A 69 -15.10 3.34 11.55
N ILE A 70 -13.91 3.20 10.97
CA ILE A 70 -12.67 3.05 11.74
C ILE A 70 -12.38 4.41 12.39
N ALA A 71 -12.07 4.43 13.69
CA ALA A 71 -11.68 5.64 14.38
C ALA A 71 -10.16 5.72 14.52
N ARG A 72 -9.55 6.80 14.05
CA ARG A 72 -8.15 7.14 14.26
C ARG A 72 -8.04 8.24 15.31
N ILE A 73 -7.22 7.99 16.33
CA ILE A 73 -6.91 8.92 17.42
C ILE A 73 -5.42 9.24 17.33
N PRO A 74 -5.02 10.39 16.75
CA PRO A 74 -3.63 10.80 16.68
C PRO A 74 -3.08 11.10 18.09
N PHE A 75 -1.87 10.66 18.42
CA PHE A 75 -1.25 10.97 19.72
C PHE A 75 -1.07 12.48 19.94
N ALA A 76 -0.86 13.25 18.87
CA ALA A 76 -0.80 14.71 18.93
C ALA A 76 -2.09 15.36 19.49
N ALA A 77 -3.23 14.69 19.36
CA ALA A 77 -4.53 15.17 19.85
C ALA A 77 -4.88 14.66 21.27
N VAL A 78 -4.14 13.67 21.78
CA VAL A 78 -4.39 13.06 23.10
C VAL A 78 -3.98 14.02 24.22
N THR A 79 -4.94 14.37 25.08
CA THR A 79 -4.71 15.23 26.24
C THR A 79 -4.37 14.43 27.49
N SER A 80 -5.00 13.26 27.65
CA SER A 80 -4.80 12.38 28.81
C SER A 80 -4.88 10.92 28.39
N LEU A 81 -4.05 10.08 29.03
CA LEU A 81 -4.02 8.64 28.83
C LEU A 81 -3.78 7.96 30.19
N THR A 82 -4.82 7.34 30.72
CA THR A 82 -4.85 6.80 32.09
C THR A 82 -5.43 5.40 32.15
N ASN A 83 -5.14 4.69 33.25
CA ASN A 83 -5.86 3.47 33.58
C ASN A 83 -7.22 3.85 34.18
N GLY A 84 -8.29 3.17 33.78
CA GLY A 84 -9.62 3.44 34.27
C GLY A 84 -10.45 2.19 34.52
N PRO A 85 -11.71 2.37 34.96
CA PRO A 85 -12.64 1.26 35.16
C PRO A 85 -12.92 0.54 33.84
N PRO A 86 -13.59 -0.62 33.86
CA PRO A 86 -13.92 -1.33 32.64
C PRO A 86 -14.68 -0.44 31.64
N ALA A 87 -14.46 -0.66 30.35
CA ALA A 87 -15.08 0.14 29.29
C ALA A 87 -16.61 0.13 29.40
N ALA A 88 -17.22 -0.95 29.88
CA ALA A 88 -18.66 -1.00 30.14
C ALA A 88 -19.12 0.06 31.17
N THR A 89 -18.32 0.32 32.22
CA THR A 89 -18.60 1.36 33.21
C THR A 89 -18.47 2.74 32.58
N VAL A 90 -17.38 3.00 31.84
CA VAL A 90 -17.18 4.28 31.15
C VAL A 90 -18.29 4.54 30.13
N ALA A 91 -18.76 3.51 29.43
CA ALA A 91 -19.86 3.58 28.47
C ALA A 91 -21.19 3.96 29.15
N ALA A 92 -21.45 3.45 30.36
CA ALA A 92 -22.62 3.81 31.16
C ALA A 92 -22.55 5.27 31.62
N ASP A 93 -21.39 5.73 32.09
CA ASP A 93 -21.17 7.11 32.53
C ASP A 93 -21.35 8.12 31.38
N LEU A 94 -20.82 7.81 30.20
CA LEU A 94 -20.99 8.64 28.99
C LEU A 94 -22.47 8.71 28.57
N SER A 95 -23.20 7.59 28.68
CA SER A 95 -24.62 7.52 28.36
C SER A 95 -25.50 8.26 29.38
N ALA A 96 -25.07 8.33 30.64
CA ALA A 96 -25.77 9.10 31.67
C ALA A 96 -25.56 10.62 31.50
N ALA A 97 -24.34 11.04 31.14
CA ALA A 97 -24.03 12.45 30.86
C ALA A 97 -24.81 13.00 29.66
N ALA A 98 -24.97 12.17 28.62
CA ALA A 98 -25.78 12.39 27.43
C ALA A 98 -27.28 12.70 27.72
N GLY A 99 -27.88 11.94 28.64
CA GLY A 99 -29.31 12.07 28.98
C GLY A 99 -29.68 13.29 29.83
N GLY A 100 -28.69 14.02 30.37
CA GLY A 100 -28.89 15.13 31.31
C GLY A 100 -29.27 16.48 30.67
N SER A 101 -29.19 16.63 29.35
CA SER A 101 -29.47 17.88 28.63
C SER A 101 -30.81 17.92 27.88
N GLY A 102 -31.76 17.06 28.25
CA GLY A 102 -33.11 17.02 27.68
C GLY A 102 -34.12 17.78 28.54
N GLY A 103 -34.50 18.99 28.12
CA GLY A 103 -35.61 19.74 28.70
C GLY A 103 -36.92 18.93 28.69
N SER A 104 -37.64 19.06 29.80
CA SER A 104 -39.02 18.59 30.03
C SER A 104 -39.92 18.78 28.81
N LEU A 105 -40.20 17.69 28.09
CA LEU A 105 -41.37 17.57 27.22
C LEU A 105 -42.40 16.70 27.92
N ARG A 106 -43.21 17.38 28.75
CA ARG A 106 -44.50 16.87 29.21
C ARG A 106 -45.37 16.60 27.98
N HIS A 107 -45.73 15.33 27.76
CA HIS A 107 -46.92 14.99 27.00
C HIS A 107 -47.94 14.26 27.89
N HIS A 108 -49.20 14.57 27.62
CA HIS A 108 -50.37 14.48 28.48
C HIS A 108 -50.70 13.08 29.03
N GLN A 109 -51.22 13.08 30.26
CA GLN A 109 -52.00 11.99 30.85
C GLN A 109 -53.33 11.79 30.13
N ALA A 110 -53.72 10.52 29.91
CA ALA A 110 -54.96 9.87 30.40
C ALA A 110 -55.16 8.49 29.72
N PRO A 111 -56.01 7.58 30.23
CA PRO A 111 -56.10 7.11 31.62
C PRO A 111 -56.07 5.56 31.75
N THR A 112 -55.70 5.12 32.95
CA THR A 112 -56.15 3.95 33.73
C THR A 112 -56.85 2.78 33.02
N THR A 113 -56.21 1.60 33.06
CA THR A 113 -56.93 0.34 33.38
C THR A 113 -56.12 -0.49 34.38
N MET A 114 -56.77 -0.83 35.49
CA MET A 114 -56.26 -1.76 36.50
C MET A 114 -56.21 -3.18 35.94
N ARG A 115 -55.11 -3.92 36.18
CA ARG A 115 -55.22 -5.34 36.49
C ARG A 115 -54.12 -5.81 37.44
N ARG A 116 -54.57 -6.65 38.37
CA ARG A 116 -54.00 -7.12 39.63
C ARG A 116 -52.97 -8.24 39.42
N GLY A 117 -51.87 -8.20 40.18
CA GLY A 117 -51.35 -9.32 40.98
C GLY A 117 -50.47 -10.39 40.32
N GLY A 118 -49.33 -10.68 40.97
CA GLY A 118 -48.77 -12.04 40.99
C GLY A 118 -47.25 -12.14 40.93
N GLY A 119 -46.62 -12.45 42.07
CA GLY A 119 -45.67 -13.56 42.16
C GLY A 119 -44.21 -13.34 41.75
N SER A 120 -43.37 -13.25 42.79
CA SER A 120 -41.96 -13.63 42.81
C SER A 120 -41.63 -14.89 41.97
N ALA A 121 -40.57 -14.81 41.15
CA ALA A 121 -39.68 -15.93 40.89
C ALA A 121 -38.29 -15.41 40.49
N SER A 122 -37.37 -15.48 41.43
CA SER A 122 -35.93 -15.46 41.22
C SER A 122 -35.53 -16.62 40.32
N THR A 123 -35.00 -16.33 39.14
CA THR A 123 -34.20 -17.30 38.37
C THR A 123 -32.90 -16.64 37.98
N SER A 124 -31.85 -17.05 38.68
CA SER A 124 -30.46 -16.80 38.36
C SER A 124 -30.12 -17.33 36.97
N THR A 125 -29.82 -16.41 36.04
CA THR A 125 -29.06 -16.73 34.82
C THR A 125 -27.66 -16.16 34.97
N ALA A 126 -26.70 -17.04 35.25
CA ALA A 126 -25.30 -16.78 35.02
C ALA A 126 -24.97 -16.83 33.52
N ALA A 127 -23.88 -16.14 33.13
CA ALA A 127 -23.21 -16.04 31.82
C ALA A 127 -23.63 -14.83 30.94
N ALA A 128 -22.76 -13.91 30.51
CA ALA A 128 -21.33 -14.02 30.21
C ALA A 128 -20.50 -12.79 30.68
N SER A 129 -19.36 -13.08 31.30
CA SER A 129 -18.37 -12.15 31.85
C SER A 129 -17.36 -11.65 30.80
N GLY A 130 -17.79 -10.81 29.86
CA GLY A 130 -16.95 -10.36 28.73
C GLY A 130 -16.25 -9.00 28.88
N GLY A 131 -16.54 -8.21 29.90
CA GLY A 131 -16.13 -6.79 29.97
C GLY A 131 -15.68 -6.30 31.34
N GLY A 132 -15.09 -7.16 32.18
CA GLY A 132 -14.78 -6.85 33.59
C GLY A 132 -13.34 -6.40 33.87
N GLY A 133 -12.46 -6.28 32.87
CA GLY A 133 -11.07 -5.87 33.05
C GLY A 133 -10.87 -4.35 33.04
N PRO A 134 -9.78 -3.82 33.64
CA PRO A 134 -9.45 -2.40 33.57
C PRO A 134 -9.26 -1.95 32.12
N SER A 135 -9.43 -0.64 31.87
CA SER A 135 -9.35 -0.08 30.51
C SER A 135 -8.26 0.98 30.34
N LEU A 136 -7.77 1.10 29.11
CA LEU A 136 -7.01 2.25 28.65
C LEU A 136 -8.01 3.38 28.37
N VAL A 137 -8.03 4.41 29.21
CA VAL A 137 -8.89 5.60 29.04
C VAL A 137 -8.09 6.71 28.36
N ILE A 138 -8.65 7.26 27.29
CA ILE A 138 -8.04 8.31 26.48
C ILE A 138 -9.01 9.48 26.38
N ASP A 139 -8.53 10.67 26.76
CA ASP A 139 -9.18 11.93 26.43
C ASP A 139 -8.43 12.56 25.24
N THR A 140 -9.16 12.97 24.21
CA THR A 140 -8.58 13.55 22.99
C THR A 140 -9.34 14.79 22.53
N ARG A 141 -8.66 15.69 21.81
CA ARG A 141 -9.26 16.88 21.18
C ARG A 141 -9.68 16.64 19.74
N GLU A 142 -9.25 15.54 19.14
CA GLU A 142 -9.55 15.21 17.75
C GLU A 142 -9.63 13.69 17.52
N VAL A 143 -10.58 13.29 16.67
CA VAL A 143 -10.72 11.92 16.15
C VAL A 143 -11.04 12.01 14.66
N VAL A 144 -10.37 11.19 13.85
CA VAL A 144 -10.67 11.05 12.43
C VAL A 144 -11.45 9.75 12.23
N LEU A 145 -12.68 9.84 11.72
CA LEU A 145 -13.47 8.69 11.34
C LEU A 145 -13.28 8.38 9.87
N MET A 146 -12.95 7.13 9.58
CA MET A 146 -12.67 6.62 8.24
C MET A 146 -13.83 5.71 7.84
N ARG A 147 -14.62 6.16 6.88
CA ARG A 147 -15.78 5.42 6.37
C ARG A 147 -15.35 4.36 5.38
N ALA A 148 -16.27 3.47 5.01
CA ALA A 148 -15.98 2.42 4.04
C ALA A 148 -15.65 3.01 2.65
N ASN A 149 -14.92 2.25 1.84
CA ASN A 149 -14.53 2.66 0.49
C ASN A 149 -15.75 3.11 -0.35
N MET A 150 -15.54 4.11 -1.22
CA MET A 150 -16.52 4.68 -2.17
C MET A 150 -17.55 5.68 -1.61
N GLU A 151 -17.41 6.16 -0.37
CA GLU A 151 -18.18 7.32 0.11
C GLU A 151 -17.57 8.65 -0.37
N GLU A 152 -18.41 9.64 -0.68
CA GLU A 152 -18.03 10.97 -1.19
C GLU A 152 -17.12 11.73 -0.20
N VAL A 153 -17.25 11.47 1.10
CA VAL A 153 -16.41 12.01 2.18
C VAL A 153 -15.84 10.85 3.02
N PRO A 154 -14.70 10.26 2.62
CA PRO A 154 -14.14 9.08 3.29
C PRO A 154 -13.60 9.37 4.70
N TYR A 155 -13.27 10.63 4.99
CA TYR A 155 -12.71 11.06 6.27
C TYR A 155 -13.59 12.14 6.93
N THR A 156 -14.06 11.89 8.15
CA THR A 156 -14.80 12.86 8.96
C THR A 156 -13.98 13.23 10.20
N PHE A 157 -13.65 14.50 10.36
CA PHE A 157 -12.91 15.02 11.50
C PHE A 157 -13.88 15.47 12.59
N ILE A 158 -13.69 14.96 13.80
CA ILE A 158 -14.46 15.33 14.99
C ILE A 158 -13.51 16.01 15.95
N ARG A 159 -13.82 17.27 16.29
CA ARG A 159 -13.02 18.09 17.20
C ARG A 159 -13.79 18.44 18.47
N SER A 160 -13.08 18.58 19.57
CA SER A 160 -13.69 18.93 20.87
C SER A 160 -14.34 20.31 20.86
N ASP A 161 -13.88 21.22 20.00
CA ASP A 161 -14.35 22.61 19.84
C ASP A 161 -15.56 22.76 18.89
N GLY A 162 -16.08 21.66 18.34
CA GLY A 162 -17.22 21.68 17.42
C GLY A 162 -16.86 22.03 15.97
N GLY A 163 -15.59 22.23 15.63
CA GLY A 163 -15.13 22.60 14.28
C GLY A 163 -15.05 21.47 13.25
N GLY A 164 -15.88 20.44 13.35
CA GLY A 164 -15.85 19.28 12.43
C GLY A 164 -16.78 19.46 11.23
N ASN A 165 -16.42 18.88 10.07
CA ASN A 165 -17.23 18.89 8.83
C ASN A 165 -18.50 18.01 8.91
N ALA A 166 -18.96 17.69 10.11
CA ALA A 166 -20.20 16.96 10.34
C ALA A 166 -21.36 17.97 10.32
N GLY A 167 -22.03 18.08 9.17
CA GLY A 167 -23.35 18.69 8.96
C GLY A 167 -23.74 19.83 9.90
N ALA A 168 -23.62 21.07 9.42
CA ALA A 168 -24.13 22.26 10.07
C ALA A 168 -25.57 22.07 10.58
N GLY A 169 -25.73 22.11 11.90
CA GLY A 169 -27.03 22.04 12.57
C GLY A 169 -26.93 22.39 14.05
N GLY A 170 -27.13 23.68 14.36
CA GLY A 170 -27.47 24.13 15.71
C GLY A 170 -26.31 24.75 16.51
N GLY A 171 -26.21 26.08 16.44
CA GLY A 171 -25.51 26.86 17.46
C GLY A 171 -26.27 26.78 18.78
N GLY A 172 -25.64 26.18 19.79
CA GLY A 172 -26.10 26.18 21.17
C GLY A 172 -24.89 26.14 22.09
N GLY A 173 -24.72 27.17 22.92
CA GLY A 173 -23.62 27.32 23.89
C GLY A 173 -23.71 26.36 25.08
N GLY A 174 -23.87 25.06 24.82
CA GLY A 174 -23.68 23.99 25.79
C GLY A 174 -22.27 23.45 25.67
N GLY A 175 -21.58 23.27 26.80
CA GLY A 175 -20.24 22.68 26.82
C GLY A 175 -20.18 21.40 26.01
N PHE A 176 -19.27 21.37 25.05
CA PHE A 176 -19.03 20.24 24.17
C PHE A 176 -18.65 18.98 24.98
N PRO A 177 -19.34 17.83 24.80
CA PRO A 177 -19.13 16.65 25.66
C PRO A 177 -17.70 16.08 25.49
N PRO A 178 -17.09 15.52 26.55
CA PRO A 178 -15.71 15.04 26.49
C PRO A 178 -15.55 13.92 25.45
N MET A 179 -14.53 14.01 24.60
CA MET A 179 -14.18 12.93 23.67
C MET A 179 -13.33 11.89 24.37
N ARG A 180 -13.99 11.17 25.29
CA ARG A 180 -13.41 10.11 26.09
C ARG A 180 -13.64 8.76 25.43
N TRP A 181 -12.56 8.00 25.29
CA TRP A 181 -12.56 6.61 24.84
C TRP A 181 -12.04 5.71 25.94
N ALA A 182 -12.55 4.49 26.02
CA ALA A 182 -12.03 3.49 26.95
C ALA A 182 -11.91 2.14 26.27
N PHE A 183 -10.74 1.52 26.29
CA PHE A 183 -10.49 0.23 25.63
C PHE A 183 -10.14 -0.85 26.67
N SER A 184 -11.00 -1.86 26.80
CA SER A 184 -10.77 -3.02 27.67
C SER A 184 -10.32 -4.23 26.84
N PRO A 185 -9.08 -4.71 26.96
CA PRO A 185 -8.64 -5.92 26.27
C PRO A 185 -9.41 -7.16 26.71
N CYS A 186 -9.78 -8.02 25.77
CA CYS A 186 -10.61 -9.21 26.04
C CYS A 186 -9.78 -10.42 26.49
N TYR A 187 -8.57 -10.59 25.96
CA TYR A 187 -7.77 -11.82 26.10
C TYR A 187 -6.33 -11.58 26.57
N SER A 188 -6.01 -10.35 26.96
CA SER A 188 -4.66 -9.96 27.36
C SER A 188 -4.69 -9.00 28.55
N PRO A 189 -3.64 -8.94 29.38
CA PRO A 189 -3.54 -7.91 30.41
C PRO A 189 -3.52 -6.50 29.78
N LEU A 190 -3.98 -5.50 30.54
CA LEU A 190 -3.95 -4.10 30.12
C LEU A 190 -2.52 -3.53 30.10
N GLN A 191 -1.63 -4.03 30.96
CA GLN A 191 -0.34 -3.41 31.23
C GLN A 191 0.55 -3.25 29.98
N PRO A 192 0.70 -4.25 29.07
CA PRO A 192 1.49 -4.08 27.85
C PRO A 192 0.92 -3.03 26.89
N LEU A 193 -0.40 -3.00 26.71
CA LEU A 193 -1.08 -1.97 25.92
C LEU A 193 -0.84 -0.58 26.53
N MET A 194 -1.01 -0.46 27.85
CA MET A 194 -0.81 0.78 28.59
C MET A 194 0.63 1.29 28.50
N SER A 195 1.63 0.42 28.69
CA SER A 195 3.03 0.81 28.67
C SER A 195 3.46 1.28 27.28
N GLN A 196 3.10 0.54 26.23
CA GLN A 196 3.44 0.91 24.85
C GLN A 196 2.71 2.19 24.42
N ALA A 197 1.44 2.35 24.77
CA ALA A 197 0.69 3.56 24.42
C ALA A 197 1.22 4.81 25.16
N ARG A 198 1.66 4.68 26.42
CA ARG A 198 2.31 5.77 27.17
C ARG A 198 3.65 6.15 26.58
N GLU A 199 4.50 5.17 26.30
CA GLU A 199 5.81 5.41 25.68
C GLU A 199 5.66 6.17 24.36
N LEU A 200 4.76 5.71 23.48
CA LEU A 200 4.52 6.37 22.20
C LEU A 200 3.90 7.76 22.36
N LEU A 201 2.98 7.96 23.33
CA LEU A 201 2.45 9.30 23.62
C LEU A 201 3.57 10.27 24.04
N GLU A 202 4.46 9.84 24.92
CA GLU A 202 5.60 10.66 25.37
C GLU A 202 6.59 10.94 24.22
N LEU A 203 6.86 9.97 23.35
CA LEU A 203 7.67 10.20 22.15
C LEU A 203 7.02 11.23 21.21
N ASN A 204 5.70 11.16 21.02
CA ASN A 204 4.99 12.09 20.13
C ASN A 204 4.90 13.53 20.65
N ARG A 205 5.20 13.77 21.94
CA ARG A 205 5.30 15.11 22.55
C ARG A 205 6.66 15.78 22.34
N ARG A 206 7.68 15.04 21.91
CA ARG A 206 9.02 15.56 21.64
C ARG A 206 9.07 16.36 20.32
N PRO A 207 10.09 17.21 20.11
CA PRO A 207 10.34 17.85 18.81
C PRO A 207 10.43 16.83 17.67
N ARG A 208 10.08 17.27 16.45
CA ARG A 208 9.95 16.38 15.27
C ARG A 208 11.18 15.50 15.03
N GLU A 209 12.37 16.09 15.09
CA GLU A 209 13.63 15.38 14.81
C GLU A 209 13.92 14.30 15.86
N GLU A 210 13.86 14.67 17.14
CA GLU A 210 14.06 13.73 18.25
C GLU A 210 13.02 12.60 18.27
N ARG A 211 11.75 12.94 18.04
CA ARG A 211 10.67 11.97 17.91
C ARG A 211 10.95 10.99 16.78
N ASN A 212 11.26 11.49 15.59
CA ASN A 212 11.49 10.64 14.42
C ASN A 212 12.69 9.71 14.63
N ALA A 213 13.80 10.22 15.19
CA ALA A 213 14.96 9.41 15.53
C ALA A 213 14.63 8.32 16.56
N ALA A 214 13.89 8.66 17.62
CA ALA A 214 13.49 7.70 18.65
C ALA A 214 12.52 6.63 18.12
N LEU A 215 11.57 6.99 17.26
CA LEU A 215 10.65 6.04 16.62
C LEU A 215 11.38 5.11 15.64
N GLU A 216 12.39 5.62 14.93
CA GLU A 216 13.23 4.81 14.05
C GLU A 216 14.03 3.79 14.85
N GLU A 217 14.64 4.20 15.97
CA GLU A 217 15.38 3.30 16.87
C GLU A 217 14.47 2.27 17.52
N LEU A 218 13.29 2.66 18.01
CA LEU A 218 12.30 1.72 18.57
C LEU A 218 11.90 0.65 17.55
N SER A 219 11.68 1.05 16.30
CA SER A 219 11.33 0.14 15.22
C SER A 219 12.50 -0.76 14.82
N ARG A 220 13.73 -0.27 14.96
CA ARG A 220 14.96 -1.04 14.74
C ARG A 220 15.13 -2.12 15.80
N THR A 221 15.02 -1.77 17.09
CA THR A 221 15.11 -2.73 18.20
C THR A 221 14.10 -3.86 18.04
N ARG A 222 12.85 -3.55 17.70
CA ARG A 222 11.82 -4.57 17.44
C ARG A 222 12.17 -5.51 16.30
N LEU A 223 12.76 -4.98 15.21
CA LEU A 223 13.19 -5.83 14.10
C LEU A 223 14.37 -6.74 14.48
N ASP A 224 15.25 -6.28 15.35
CA ASP A 224 16.41 -7.05 15.84
C ASP A 224 16.00 -8.20 16.77
N GLU A 225 14.85 -8.08 17.45
CA GLU A 225 14.29 -9.15 18.30
C GLU A 225 13.59 -10.27 17.50
N VAL A 226 13.25 -10.03 16.23
CA VAL A 226 12.53 -11.00 15.41
C VAL A 226 13.49 -11.91 14.67
N SER A 227 13.19 -13.21 14.70
CA SER A 227 13.89 -14.23 13.92
C SER A 227 13.11 -14.60 12.66
N PHE A 228 13.84 -15.02 11.63
CA PHE A 228 13.25 -15.52 10.39
C PHE A 228 12.70 -16.93 10.63
N ASP A 229 11.43 -17.16 10.29
CA ASP A 229 10.78 -18.45 10.49
C ASP A 229 11.16 -19.44 9.38
N VAL A 230 12.22 -20.21 9.63
CA VAL A 230 12.74 -21.22 8.71
C VAL A 230 11.73 -22.34 8.45
N THR A 231 10.76 -22.56 9.35
CA THR A 231 9.75 -23.62 9.17
C THR A 231 8.77 -23.34 8.04
N ARG A 232 8.74 -22.10 7.56
CA ARG A 232 7.89 -21.63 6.46
C ARG A 232 8.60 -21.60 5.12
N LEU A 233 9.87 -22.04 5.04
CA LEU A 233 10.52 -22.28 3.77
C LEU A 233 9.74 -23.33 2.97
N LEU A 234 9.73 -23.17 1.65
CA LEU A 234 8.93 -24.03 0.77
C LEU A 234 9.56 -25.41 0.60
N ASP A 235 10.89 -25.46 0.51
CA ASP A 235 11.65 -26.68 0.53
C ASP A 235 12.51 -26.75 1.80
N PHE A 236 12.33 -27.83 2.58
CA PHE A 236 13.08 -28.10 3.80
C PHE A 236 14.57 -28.37 3.55
N SER A 237 14.94 -28.67 2.30
CA SER A 237 16.34 -28.81 1.88
C SER A 237 17.03 -27.46 1.71
N GLU A 238 16.27 -26.38 1.52
CA GLU A 238 16.82 -25.03 1.36
C GLU A 238 17.56 -24.59 2.62
N ARG A 239 18.62 -23.82 2.41
CA ARG A 239 19.42 -23.20 3.46
C ARG A 239 19.49 -21.72 3.22
N LEU A 240 19.31 -20.93 4.27
CA LEU A 240 19.43 -19.49 4.20
C LEU A 240 20.91 -19.13 4.02
N LEU A 241 21.22 -18.50 2.89
CA LEU A 241 22.54 -17.91 2.61
C LEU A 241 22.70 -16.57 3.30
N TRP A 242 21.61 -15.82 3.42
CA TRP A 242 21.59 -14.53 4.08
C TRP A 242 20.20 -14.22 4.62
N VAL A 243 20.15 -13.57 5.78
CA VAL A 243 18.95 -13.01 6.38
C VAL A 243 19.30 -11.64 6.94
N GLY A 244 18.42 -10.66 6.73
CA GLY A 244 18.58 -9.35 7.35
C GLY A 244 17.33 -8.50 7.33
N PRO A 245 17.29 -7.45 8.18
CA PRO A 245 16.16 -6.53 8.27
C PRO A 245 16.09 -5.61 7.06
N VAL A 246 14.89 -5.48 6.49
CA VAL A 246 14.61 -4.59 5.36
C VAL A 246 13.26 -3.89 5.55
N VAL A 247 13.05 -2.84 4.77
CA VAL A 247 11.74 -2.23 4.55
C VAL A 247 11.33 -2.50 3.11
N ALA A 248 10.28 -3.28 2.92
CA ALA A 248 9.65 -3.42 1.61
C ALA A 248 8.86 -2.15 1.30
N LEU A 249 9.13 -1.55 0.13
CA LEU A 249 8.41 -0.40 -0.37
C LEU A 249 7.50 -0.83 -1.52
N SER A 250 6.24 -0.43 -1.44
CA SER A 250 5.29 -0.45 -2.54
C SER A 250 4.60 0.92 -2.58
N PRO A 251 3.87 1.26 -3.67
CA PRO A 251 3.19 2.55 -3.73
C PRO A 251 2.35 2.79 -2.47
N LEU A 252 2.61 3.91 -1.78
CA LEU A 252 1.91 4.35 -0.56
C LEU A 252 2.07 3.45 0.68
N VAL A 253 2.82 2.35 0.62
CA VAL A 253 2.95 1.40 1.74
C VAL A 253 4.41 1.08 2.02
N ARG A 254 4.74 1.09 3.31
CA ARG A 254 6.05 0.70 3.83
C ARG A 254 5.84 -0.44 4.80
N GLU A 255 6.45 -1.58 4.53
CA GLU A 255 6.31 -2.78 5.35
C GLU A 255 7.68 -3.23 5.85
N ARG A 256 7.88 -3.17 7.16
CA ARG A 256 9.11 -3.66 7.82
C ARG A 256 9.07 -5.18 7.93
N GLY A 257 10.22 -5.81 7.75
CA GLY A 257 10.34 -7.26 7.85
C GLY A 257 11.76 -7.78 7.71
N LEU A 258 11.88 -9.08 7.53
CA LEU A 258 13.14 -9.77 7.27
C LEU A 258 13.15 -10.28 5.83
N LEU A 259 14.26 -10.06 5.13
CA LEU A 259 14.51 -10.64 3.82
C LEU A 259 15.43 -11.85 4.01
N GLY A 260 15.02 -13.01 3.53
CA GLY A 260 15.80 -14.24 3.49
C GLY A 260 16.16 -14.61 2.06
N ILE A 261 17.41 -14.99 1.82
CA ILE A 261 17.90 -15.43 0.51
C ILE A 261 18.41 -16.86 0.64
N THR A 262 17.93 -17.75 -0.22
CA THR A 262 18.40 -19.15 -0.35
C THR A 262 19.05 -19.34 -1.73
N PRO A 263 19.64 -20.50 -2.04
CA PRO A 263 20.17 -20.77 -3.40
C PRO A 263 19.09 -20.76 -4.49
N ALA A 264 17.81 -20.96 -4.13
CA ALA A 264 16.72 -21.10 -5.09
C ALA A 264 15.72 -19.94 -5.04
N ARG A 265 15.54 -19.26 -3.90
CA ARG A 265 14.45 -18.30 -3.69
C ARG A 265 14.84 -17.09 -2.85
N VAL A 266 14.08 -16.03 -3.02
CA VAL A 266 14.06 -14.87 -2.12
C VAL A 266 12.74 -14.85 -1.35
N TYR A 267 12.83 -14.61 -0.06
CA TYR A 267 11.72 -14.61 0.88
C TYR A 267 11.64 -13.28 1.62
N PHE A 268 10.44 -12.76 1.82
CA PHE A 268 10.18 -11.60 2.65
C PHE A 268 9.15 -11.95 3.73
N GLN A 269 9.55 -11.83 4.99
CA GLN A 269 8.71 -12.04 6.17
C GLN A 269 8.33 -10.68 6.76
N PRO A 270 7.08 -10.21 6.57
CA PRO A 270 6.58 -9.03 7.25
C PRO A 270 6.61 -9.18 8.77
N LEU A 271 6.87 -8.08 9.47
CA LEU A 271 6.90 -8.07 10.94
C LEU A 271 5.53 -8.38 11.56
N HIS A 272 4.44 -7.87 10.97
CA HIS A 272 3.09 -7.94 11.56
C HIS A 272 2.03 -8.58 10.65
N ASN A 273 2.38 -8.97 9.42
CA ASN A 273 1.50 -9.57 8.42
C ASN A 273 0.09 -8.92 8.33
N VAL A 274 0.05 -7.58 8.26
CA VAL A 274 -1.20 -6.80 8.38
C VAL A 274 -2.14 -7.03 7.21
N THR A 275 -1.59 -7.19 6.01
CA THR A 275 -2.33 -7.39 4.75
C THR A 275 -2.91 -8.79 4.59
N GLY A 276 -2.56 -9.76 5.45
CA GLY A 276 -3.33 -10.98 5.66
C GLY A 276 -3.29 -12.04 4.54
N ASP A 277 -2.65 -11.77 3.40
CA ASP A 277 -2.64 -12.69 2.26
C ASP A 277 -1.64 -13.84 2.44
N THR A 278 -0.41 -13.55 2.89
CA THR A 278 0.61 -14.58 3.12
C THR A 278 1.66 -14.11 4.12
N PRO A 279 1.92 -14.88 5.20
CA PRO A 279 2.87 -14.47 6.24
C PRO A 279 4.34 -14.53 5.82
N LEU A 280 4.65 -15.22 4.73
CA LEU A 280 5.98 -15.25 4.12
C LEU A 280 5.79 -15.12 2.60
N LYS A 281 6.16 -13.98 2.03
CA LYS A 281 6.11 -13.77 0.58
C LYS A 281 7.37 -14.39 -0.03
N SER A 282 7.27 -15.08 -1.17
CA SER A 282 8.43 -15.70 -1.81
C SER A 282 8.42 -15.55 -3.32
N HIS A 283 9.61 -15.46 -3.92
CA HIS A 283 9.80 -15.52 -5.36
C HIS A 283 11.01 -16.40 -5.69
N PRO A 284 10.95 -17.24 -6.74
CA PRO A 284 12.11 -17.99 -7.20
C PRO A 284 13.16 -17.04 -7.76
N LEU A 285 14.43 -17.26 -7.43
CA LEU A 285 15.55 -16.48 -7.97
C LEU A 285 15.62 -16.56 -9.48
N ALA A 286 15.23 -17.72 -10.02
CA ALA A 286 15.24 -17.96 -11.44
C ALA A 286 14.15 -17.18 -12.20
N ALA A 287 13.19 -16.54 -11.50
CA ALA A 287 12.25 -15.57 -12.09
C ALA A 287 12.73 -14.11 -12.01
N ILE A 288 13.87 -13.83 -11.39
CA ILE A 288 14.43 -12.47 -11.35
C ILE A 288 14.98 -12.13 -12.73
N ALA A 289 14.28 -11.23 -13.43
CA ALA A 289 14.68 -10.70 -14.73
C ALA A 289 15.89 -9.76 -14.59
N ALA A 290 15.84 -8.87 -13.60
CA ALA A 290 16.84 -7.85 -13.39
C ALA A 290 16.91 -7.38 -11.94
N VAL A 291 18.06 -6.82 -11.56
CA VAL A 291 18.29 -6.21 -10.25
C VAL A 291 18.80 -4.80 -10.45
N ALA A 292 18.25 -3.83 -9.74
CA ALA A 292 18.68 -2.43 -9.80
C ALA A 292 19.07 -1.90 -8.43
N ARG A 293 20.23 -1.22 -8.35
CA ARG A 293 20.58 -0.41 -7.17
C ARG A 293 19.68 0.82 -7.12
N ARG A 294 19.13 1.12 -5.95
CA ARG A 294 18.23 2.25 -5.70
C ARG A 294 18.69 3.08 -4.53
N ARG A 295 18.16 4.31 -4.46
CA ARG A 295 18.25 5.13 -3.26
C ARG A 295 16.94 5.04 -2.50
N SER A 296 16.97 5.16 -1.18
CA SER A 296 15.79 5.32 -0.33
C SER A 296 16.10 6.43 0.65
N SER A 297 15.23 7.44 0.74
CA SER A 297 15.47 8.64 1.56
C SER A 297 16.86 9.24 1.30
N LEU A 298 17.24 9.35 0.02
CA LEU A 298 18.54 9.85 -0.46
C LEU A 298 19.78 9.01 -0.06
N ARG A 299 19.60 7.85 0.59
CA ARG A 299 20.69 6.93 0.98
C ARG A 299 20.82 5.78 -0.02
N ALA A 300 22.05 5.30 -0.29
CA ALA A 300 22.35 4.22 -1.25
C ALA A 300 22.02 2.80 -0.71
N ILE A 301 20.87 2.66 -0.07
CA ILE A 301 20.43 1.44 0.66
C ILE A 301 19.30 0.69 -0.05
N GLY A 302 18.84 1.15 -1.21
CA GLY A 302 17.73 0.51 -1.93
C GLY A 302 18.20 -0.57 -2.91
N LEU A 303 17.40 -1.62 -3.05
CA LEU A 303 17.53 -2.63 -4.10
C LEU A 303 16.13 -2.93 -4.65
N GLU A 304 15.99 -2.93 -5.97
CA GLU A 304 14.75 -3.30 -6.64
C GLU A 304 14.98 -4.56 -7.48
N LEU A 305 14.12 -5.54 -7.27
CA LEU A 305 14.10 -6.81 -8.00
C LEU A 305 12.95 -6.75 -9.01
N PHE A 306 13.26 -7.01 -10.27
CA PHE A 306 12.26 -7.12 -11.34
C PHE A 306 12.05 -8.59 -11.64
N PHE A 307 10.81 -9.05 -11.64
CA PHE A 307 10.47 -10.44 -11.90
C PHE A 307 9.84 -10.58 -13.28
N LEU A 308 10.10 -11.70 -13.96
CA LEU A 308 9.42 -12.01 -15.22
C LEU A 308 7.90 -12.08 -14.96
N HIS A 309 7.12 -11.29 -15.71
CA HIS A 309 5.69 -11.08 -15.45
C HIS A 309 4.89 -12.39 -15.60
N PRO A 310 3.96 -12.71 -14.67
CA PRO A 310 2.82 -13.52 -15.02
C PRO A 310 1.83 -12.65 -15.82
N PRO A 311 1.50 -12.92 -17.10
CA PRO A 311 0.48 -12.18 -17.82
C PRO A 311 -0.80 -12.08 -17.00
N ALA A 312 -1.40 -10.89 -17.06
CA ALA A 312 -2.68 -10.58 -16.43
C ALA A 312 -3.66 -11.74 -16.61
N ALA A 313 -4.05 -12.36 -15.50
CA ALA A 313 -5.19 -13.25 -15.53
C ALA A 313 -6.38 -12.45 -16.04
N HIS A 314 -6.85 -12.78 -17.25
CA HIS A 314 -8.22 -12.51 -17.64
C HIS A 314 -9.09 -12.90 -16.44
N HIS A 315 -9.88 -11.94 -15.95
CA HIS A 315 -10.95 -12.20 -14.99
C HIS A 315 -11.93 -13.20 -15.61
N HIS A 316 -11.60 -14.48 -15.57
CA HIS A 316 -12.58 -15.53 -15.73
C HIS A 316 -13.27 -15.71 -14.39
N GLN A 317 -14.46 -15.13 -14.31
CA GLN A 317 -15.51 -15.60 -13.41
C GLN A 317 -15.77 -17.09 -13.69
N HIS A 318 -14.96 -17.98 -13.12
CA HIS A 318 -15.31 -19.39 -13.04
C HIS A 318 -15.87 -19.68 -11.66
N ARG A 319 -17.20 -19.70 -11.61
CA ARG A 319 -17.97 -20.52 -10.67
C ARG A 319 -17.42 -21.95 -10.72
N HIS A 320 -16.71 -22.38 -9.69
CA HIS A 320 -16.38 -23.79 -9.54
C HIS A 320 -17.38 -24.46 -8.61
N HIS A 321 -18.17 -25.35 -9.20
CA HIS A 321 -18.86 -26.43 -8.51
C HIS A 321 -17.84 -27.37 -7.86
N HIS A 322 -18.17 -27.78 -6.63
CA HIS A 322 -17.43 -28.76 -5.84
C HIS A 322 -17.23 -30.08 -6.59
N HIS A 323 -16.00 -30.60 -6.54
CA HIS A 323 -15.79 -32.04 -6.42
C HIS A 323 -14.71 -32.31 -5.37
N HIS A 324 -15.11 -33.07 -4.36
CA HIS A 324 -14.27 -33.53 -3.26
C HIS A 324 -13.29 -34.60 -3.75
N HIS A 325 -11.99 -34.34 -3.62
CA HIS A 325 -11.02 -35.41 -3.33
C HIS A 325 -10.03 -34.96 -2.27
N LYS A 326 -9.86 -35.82 -1.26
CA LYS A 326 -9.08 -35.59 -0.04
C LYS A 326 -7.59 -35.74 -0.34
N HIS A 327 -6.89 -34.62 -0.45
CA HIS A 327 -5.48 -34.50 -0.05
C HIS A 327 -5.34 -33.16 0.69
N HIS A 328 -4.98 -33.20 1.97
CA HIS A 328 -4.68 -31.99 2.75
C HIS A 328 -3.30 -31.47 2.35
N GLN A 329 -3.24 -30.72 1.24
CA GLN A 329 -2.23 -29.68 1.06
C GLN A 329 -2.77 -28.40 1.70
N SER A 330 -1.91 -27.61 2.34
CA SER A 330 -2.33 -26.34 2.91
C SER A 330 -2.83 -25.40 1.79
N ALA A 331 -3.79 -24.52 2.07
CA ALA A 331 -4.31 -23.58 1.07
C ALA A 331 -3.20 -22.72 0.44
N THR A 332 -2.12 -22.46 1.19
CA THR A 332 -0.89 -21.81 0.73
C THR A 332 -0.16 -22.65 -0.32
N GLN A 333 0.03 -23.95 -0.08
CA GLN A 333 0.66 -24.87 -1.04
C GLN A 333 -0.15 -24.99 -2.34
N GLN A 334 -1.49 -24.99 -2.25
CA GLN A 334 -2.34 -25.06 -3.43
C GLN A 334 -2.29 -23.77 -4.27
N TYR A 335 -2.32 -22.61 -3.61
CA TYR A 335 -2.14 -21.31 -4.27
C TYR A 335 -0.76 -21.18 -4.92
N GLU A 336 0.28 -21.66 -4.24
CA GLU A 336 1.66 -21.58 -4.73
C GLU A 336 1.96 -22.59 -5.85
N GLN A 337 1.41 -23.81 -5.81
CA GLN A 337 1.51 -24.76 -6.93
C GLN A 337 0.79 -24.23 -8.18
N GLN A 338 -0.34 -23.54 -8.00
CA GLN A 338 -1.02 -22.85 -9.09
C GLN A 338 -0.17 -21.69 -9.63
N TYR A 339 0.45 -20.90 -8.74
CA TYR A 339 1.38 -19.83 -9.13
C TYR A 339 2.61 -20.35 -9.87
N GLU A 340 3.22 -21.46 -9.41
CA GLU A 340 4.39 -22.08 -10.05
C GLU A 340 4.04 -22.66 -11.43
N HIS A 341 2.94 -23.39 -11.54
CA HIS A 341 2.47 -23.91 -12.82
C HIS A 341 2.14 -22.79 -13.81
N GLN A 342 1.55 -21.72 -13.31
CA GLN A 342 1.25 -20.52 -14.09
C GLN A 342 2.54 -19.82 -14.53
N LEU A 343 3.50 -19.63 -13.62
CA LEU A 343 4.82 -19.06 -13.91
C LEU A 343 5.58 -19.88 -14.96
N GLU A 344 5.62 -21.22 -14.84
CA GLU A 344 6.27 -22.11 -15.81
C GLU A 344 5.68 -22.00 -17.23
N GLN A 345 4.35 -21.96 -17.35
CA GLN A 345 3.66 -21.77 -18.64
C GLN A 345 3.90 -20.37 -19.24
N GLN A 346 4.17 -19.38 -18.40
CA GLN A 346 4.29 -17.97 -18.77
C GLN A 346 5.71 -17.53 -19.08
N LEU A 347 6.71 -18.17 -18.46
CA LEU A 347 8.13 -18.07 -18.81
C LEU A 347 8.40 -18.50 -20.26
N ALA A 348 7.56 -19.37 -20.83
CA ALA A 348 7.58 -19.73 -22.24
C ALA A 348 7.06 -18.60 -23.17
N ALA A 349 6.28 -17.64 -22.65
CA ALA A 349 5.60 -16.60 -23.41
C ALA A 349 6.28 -15.22 -23.40
N LEU A 350 7.19 -14.93 -22.46
CA LEU A 350 7.70 -13.57 -22.20
C LEU A 350 9.23 -13.49 -22.14
N ALA A 351 9.81 -13.12 -23.28
CA ALA A 351 11.18 -12.63 -23.42
C ALA A 351 11.25 -11.37 -24.30
N ALA A 352 10.16 -10.59 -24.40
CA ALA A 352 10.04 -9.51 -25.38
C ALA A 352 9.26 -8.25 -24.90
N GLY A 353 8.81 -8.21 -23.64
CA GLY A 353 8.09 -7.05 -23.07
C GLY A 353 9.03 -6.08 -22.35
N PRO A 354 8.68 -4.79 -22.23
CA PRO A 354 9.53 -3.83 -21.52
C PRO A 354 9.55 -4.06 -20.00
N LEU A 355 10.66 -3.68 -19.36
CA LEU A 355 10.95 -3.95 -17.94
C LEU A 355 9.97 -3.30 -16.94
N TRP A 356 9.22 -2.27 -17.33
CA TRP A 356 8.29 -1.59 -16.42
C TRP A 356 6.92 -2.26 -16.29
N ASP A 357 6.57 -3.14 -17.21
CA ASP A 357 5.36 -3.98 -17.09
C ASP A 357 5.61 -5.18 -16.18
N ALA A 358 6.88 -5.43 -15.82
CA ALA A 358 7.29 -6.48 -14.92
C ALA A 358 6.94 -6.13 -13.46
N PRO A 359 6.35 -7.07 -12.69
CA PRO A 359 6.19 -6.89 -11.26
C PRO A 359 7.57 -6.71 -10.62
N SER A 360 7.65 -5.81 -9.64
CA SER A 360 8.89 -5.50 -8.95
C SER A 360 8.70 -5.47 -7.44
N ALA A 361 9.76 -5.79 -6.72
CA ALA A 361 9.85 -5.65 -5.27
C ALA A 361 11.01 -4.74 -4.91
N PHE A 362 10.71 -3.65 -4.21
CA PHE A 362 11.70 -2.70 -3.71
C PHE A 362 11.97 -2.98 -2.23
N PHE A 363 13.25 -3.12 -1.87
CA PHE A 363 13.69 -3.27 -0.49
C PHE A 363 14.71 -2.17 -0.12
N ALA A 364 14.47 -1.49 0.99
CA ALA A 364 15.46 -0.62 1.64
C ALA A 364 16.15 -1.37 2.78
N PHE A 365 17.48 -1.47 2.71
CA PHE A 365 18.31 -2.19 3.67
C PHE A 365 18.77 -1.28 4.81
N ARG A 366 19.22 -1.88 5.91
CA ARG A 366 19.80 -1.15 7.05
C ARG A 366 21.06 -0.36 6.64
N SER A 367 21.93 -0.99 5.87
CA SER A 367 23.19 -0.42 5.42
C SER A 367 23.46 -0.68 3.94
N GLU A 368 24.37 0.10 3.36
CA GLU A 368 24.88 -0.15 2.02
C GLU A 368 25.62 -1.50 1.92
N ALA A 369 26.33 -1.90 2.98
CA ALA A 369 27.01 -3.19 3.05
C ALA A 369 26.02 -4.36 2.97
N ASP A 370 24.91 -4.30 3.71
CA ASP A 370 23.85 -5.33 3.67
C ASP A 370 23.21 -5.42 2.28
N ARG A 371 22.91 -4.26 1.67
CA ARG A 371 22.39 -4.20 0.30
C ARG A 371 23.36 -4.84 -0.69
N GLU A 372 24.66 -4.59 -0.54
CA GLU A 372 25.66 -5.13 -1.45
C GLU A 372 25.87 -6.64 -1.28
N ALA A 373 25.85 -7.14 -0.04
CA ALA A 373 25.86 -8.57 0.26
C ALA A 373 24.65 -9.28 -0.37
N ALA A 374 23.45 -8.74 -0.16
CA ALA A 374 22.22 -9.27 -0.76
C ALA A 374 22.28 -9.22 -2.30
N ARG A 375 22.69 -8.09 -2.90
CA ARG A 375 22.86 -7.97 -4.36
C ARG A 375 23.83 -9.01 -4.89
N HIS A 376 25.00 -9.18 -4.26
CA HIS A 376 25.99 -10.17 -4.69
C HIS A 376 25.37 -11.58 -4.69
N LEU A 377 24.69 -11.94 -3.60
CA LEU A 377 23.99 -13.23 -3.48
C LEU A 377 22.82 -13.39 -4.43
N LEU A 378 22.18 -12.32 -4.92
CA LEU A 378 21.08 -12.42 -5.89
C LEU A 378 21.59 -12.46 -7.33
N THR A 379 22.79 -11.95 -7.61
CA THR A 379 23.31 -11.80 -8.98
C THR A 379 24.40 -12.81 -9.37
N HIS A 380 24.93 -13.57 -8.41
CA HIS A 380 26.02 -14.53 -8.64
C HIS A 380 25.62 -16.00 -8.39
N GLN A 381 24.31 -16.29 -8.27
CA GLN A 381 23.84 -17.67 -8.08
C GLN A 381 23.82 -18.44 -9.39
N PRO A 382 24.16 -19.75 -9.37
CA PRO A 382 24.15 -20.59 -10.56
C PRO A 382 22.75 -20.79 -11.16
N GLU A 383 21.70 -20.60 -10.37
CA GLU A 383 20.28 -20.74 -10.76
C GLU A 383 19.69 -19.47 -11.38
N LEU A 384 20.41 -18.34 -11.38
CA LEU A 384 19.91 -17.07 -11.92
C LEU A 384 19.58 -17.20 -13.42
N GLY A 385 18.30 -17.04 -13.78
CA GLY A 385 17.83 -17.13 -15.16
C GLY A 385 17.73 -18.55 -15.75
N ARG A 386 17.82 -19.63 -14.94
CA ARG A 386 17.75 -21.01 -15.45
C ARG A 386 16.38 -21.49 -15.95
N CYS A 387 15.28 -20.77 -15.70
CA CYS A 387 13.95 -21.19 -16.16
C CYS A 387 13.67 -20.95 -17.66
N VAL A 388 14.65 -20.52 -18.46
CA VAL A 388 14.43 -20.22 -19.88
C VAL A 388 15.14 -21.26 -20.75
N PRO A 389 14.43 -22.07 -21.55
CA PRO A 389 15.07 -22.96 -22.49
C PRO A 389 15.90 -22.15 -23.51
N ARG A 390 17.18 -22.52 -23.68
CA ARG A 390 18.05 -21.98 -24.74
C ARG A 390 17.35 -22.17 -26.09
N ARG A 391 16.95 -21.09 -26.77
CA ARG A 391 16.33 -21.17 -28.10
C ARG A 391 17.26 -21.92 -29.07
N SER A 392 16.74 -22.99 -29.69
CA SER A 392 17.16 -23.37 -31.05
C SER A 392 16.44 -22.47 -32.05
N PRO A 393 17.07 -22.09 -33.17
CA PRO A 393 16.43 -21.24 -34.18
C PRO A 393 15.25 -21.98 -34.84
N LEU A 394 14.04 -21.43 -34.74
CA LEU A 394 12.85 -21.91 -35.44
C LEU A 394 12.91 -21.51 -36.92
N PRO A 395 12.43 -22.37 -37.84
CA PRO A 395 12.39 -22.08 -39.27
C PRO A 395 11.35 -20.98 -39.62
N PRO A 396 11.50 -20.30 -40.76
CA PRO A 396 10.63 -19.19 -41.14
C PRO A 396 9.21 -19.68 -41.45
N GLN A 397 8.20 -19.01 -40.89
CA GLN A 397 6.78 -19.21 -41.22
C GLN A 397 6.34 -18.24 -42.33
N PRO A 398 5.49 -18.67 -43.28
CA PRO A 398 5.07 -17.86 -44.42
C PRO A 398 4.02 -16.80 -44.03
N GLY A 399 4.08 -15.66 -44.72
CA GLY A 399 3.31 -14.45 -44.40
C GLY A 399 1.79 -14.63 -44.47
N ARG A 400 1.10 -14.08 -43.47
CA ARG A 400 -0.36 -13.88 -43.50
C ARG A 400 -0.68 -12.67 -44.38
N GLY A 401 -1.22 -12.93 -45.57
CA GLY A 401 -1.87 -11.92 -46.40
C GLY A 401 -3.18 -11.46 -45.73
N SER A 402 -3.35 -10.15 -45.58
CA SER A 402 -4.61 -9.53 -45.18
C SER A 402 -5.59 -9.54 -46.35
N GLY A 403 -6.61 -10.38 -46.29
CA GLY A 403 -7.78 -10.28 -47.16
C GLY A 403 -8.66 -9.12 -46.74
N ALA A 404 -8.62 -8.01 -47.49
CA ALA A 404 -9.57 -6.92 -47.39
C ALA A 404 -10.62 -7.06 -48.51
N ALA A 405 -11.89 -7.07 -48.12
CA ALA A 405 -13.04 -7.18 -49.00
C ALA A 405 -13.19 -5.94 -49.91
N ALA A 406 -13.54 -6.19 -51.16
CA ALA A 406 -13.79 -5.21 -52.20
C ALA A 406 -15.15 -4.50 -52.03
N GLY A 407 -15.16 -3.19 -52.27
CA GLY A 407 -16.35 -2.38 -52.52
C GLY A 407 -15.95 -1.17 -53.38
N ALA A 408 -16.49 -1.10 -54.60
CA ALA A 408 -16.05 -0.22 -55.68
C ALA A 408 -16.82 1.11 -55.76
N ALA A 409 -16.09 2.20 -56.03
CA ALA A 409 -16.45 3.43 -56.77
C ALA A 409 -15.24 4.38 -56.63
N GLY A 410 -14.68 5.12 -57.59
CA GLY A 410 -15.06 5.51 -58.94
C GLY A 410 -14.64 6.99 -59.15
N GLY A 411 -13.58 7.25 -59.92
CA GLY A 411 -13.09 8.59 -60.33
C GLY A 411 -12.04 9.19 -59.39
N GLY A 412 -10.90 9.77 -59.80
CA GLY A 412 -10.40 10.27 -61.08
C GLY A 412 -9.73 11.62 -60.82
N GLY A 413 -8.41 11.74 -60.96
CA GLY A 413 -7.69 13.02 -60.87
C GLY A 413 -6.30 12.90 -60.25
N GLY A 414 -5.26 13.18 -61.05
CA GLY A 414 -3.87 12.84 -60.76
C GLY A 414 -3.15 13.76 -59.76
N ALA A 415 -2.03 13.24 -59.25
CA ALA A 415 -0.96 14.05 -58.67
C ALA A 415 0.41 13.37 -58.86
N ALA A 416 1.37 14.23 -59.14
CA ALA A 416 2.76 14.03 -59.51
C ALA A 416 3.56 12.97 -58.74
N ALA A 417 4.40 12.29 -59.51
CA ALA A 417 5.50 11.46 -59.04
C ALA A 417 6.61 12.29 -58.38
N ALA A 418 7.16 11.78 -57.27
CA ALA A 418 8.49 12.09 -56.78
C ALA A 418 9.27 10.77 -56.62
N PRO A 419 10.59 10.74 -56.92
CA PRO A 419 11.27 9.53 -57.30
C PRO A 419 11.72 8.68 -56.12
N ALA A 420 11.76 7.38 -56.39
CA ALA A 420 12.48 6.38 -55.62
C ALA A 420 13.98 6.68 -55.58
N ALA A 421 14.56 6.65 -54.38
CA ALA A 421 15.97 6.37 -54.18
C ALA A 421 16.08 4.98 -53.55
N ALA A 422 16.58 4.05 -54.34
CA ALA A 422 16.78 2.65 -53.97
C ALA A 422 18.12 2.44 -53.24
N ALA A 423 18.16 1.32 -52.53
CA ALA A 423 19.31 0.49 -52.16
C ALA A 423 19.99 0.75 -50.81
N GLY A 424 19.92 -0.28 -49.96
CA GLY A 424 20.70 -0.43 -48.74
C GLY A 424 20.20 -1.55 -47.84
N GLY A 425 19.84 -2.70 -48.40
CA GLY A 425 19.41 -3.88 -47.65
C GLY A 425 20.55 -4.42 -46.77
N GLY A 426 20.29 -4.43 -45.47
CA GLY A 426 21.03 -5.16 -44.46
C GLY A 426 20.07 -5.45 -43.33
N GLU A 427 19.42 -6.61 -43.39
CA GLU A 427 18.60 -7.16 -42.30
C GLU A 427 19.50 -7.39 -41.07
N GLY A 428 19.65 -6.35 -40.24
CA GLY A 428 20.04 -6.52 -38.86
C GLY A 428 18.84 -7.10 -38.12
N ALA A 429 18.87 -8.41 -37.85
CA ALA A 429 17.96 -9.02 -36.89
C ALA A 429 17.84 -8.11 -35.66
N ALA A 430 16.61 -7.76 -35.26
CA ALA A 430 16.35 -6.90 -34.12
C ALA A 430 16.92 -7.57 -32.85
N VAL A 431 18.16 -7.24 -32.51
CA VAL A 431 18.80 -7.67 -31.27
C VAL A 431 18.05 -6.94 -30.16
N ASP A 432 17.33 -7.70 -29.34
CA ASP A 432 16.71 -7.17 -28.12
C ASP A 432 17.82 -6.48 -27.28
N PRO A 433 17.74 -5.16 -27.06
CA PRO A 433 18.78 -4.40 -26.36
C PRO A 433 18.99 -4.87 -24.91
N LEU A 434 18.04 -5.64 -24.36
CA LEU A 434 17.98 -6.13 -22.98
C LEU A 434 18.12 -7.66 -22.83
N ALA A 435 18.48 -8.40 -23.89
CA ALA A 435 18.43 -9.87 -23.93
C ALA A 435 19.25 -10.65 -22.86
N ALA A 436 19.98 -9.97 -21.97
CA ALA A 436 20.70 -10.61 -20.87
C ALA A 436 19.82 -10.66 -19.60
N HIS A 437 19.59 -11.88 -19.11
CA HIS A 437 18.78 -12.15 -17.92
C HIS A 437 19.65 -12.06 -16.67
N GLY A 438 19.07 -11.66 -15.52
CA GLY A 438 19.84 -11.41 -14.30
C GLY A 438 20.72 -10.15 -14.39
N MET A 439 20.42 -9.24 -15.30
CA MET A 439 21.21 -8.03 -15.49
C MET A 439 21.14 -7.10 -14.29
N LEU A 440 22.31 -6.56 -13.94
CA LEU A 440 22.42 -5.41 -13.05
C LEU A 440 22.14 -4.13 -13.85
N LEU A 441 21.00 -3.50 -13.58
CA LEU A 441 20.55 -2.28 -14.26
C LEU A 441 21.21 -1.05 -13.61
N GLU A 442 22.42 -0.76 -14.05
CA GLU A 442 23.18 0.41 -13.60
C GLU A 442 23.22 1.52 -14.63
N ALA A 443 23.15 2.78 -14.17
CA ALA A 443 23.19 3.96 -15.04
C ALA A 443 24.42 3.98 -15.96
N ALA A 444 25.58 3.56 -15.44
CA ALA A 444 26.83 3.51 -16.19
C ALA A 444 27.00 2.20 -17.00
N GLY A 445 26.00 1.33 -17.00
CA GLY A 445 26.07 0.01 -17.60
C GLY A 445 26.05 0.03 -19.13
N PRO A 446 26.62 -0.99 -19.79
CA PRO A 446 26.62 -1.10 -21.25
C PRO A 446 25.21 -1.24 -21.86
N TRP A 447 24.22 -1.66 -21.07
CA TRP A 447 22.83 -1.77 -21.51
C TRP A 447 22.23 -0.42 -21.91
N LEU A 448 22.49 0.66 -21.14
CA LEU A 448 21.94 1.97 -21.44
C LEU A 448 22.48 2.51 -22.76
N ARG A 449 23.77 2.27 -23.05
CA ARG A 449 24.37 2.63 -24.34
C ARG A 449 23.69 1.92 -25.52
N ARG A 450 23.35 0.64 -25.37
CA ARG A 450 22.61 -0.11 -26.40
C ARG A 450 21.21 0.46 -26.60
N VAL A 451 20.52 0.78 -25.51
CA VAL A 451 19.20 1.42 -25.53
C VAL A 451 19.27 2.79 -26.22
N THR A 452 20.26 3.63 -25.90
CA THR A 452 20.49 4.92 -26.58
C THR A 452 20.73 4.73 -28.08
N ALA A 453 21.56 3.77 -28.48
CA ALA A 453 21.82 3.50 -29.89
C ALA A 453 20.57 2.98 -30.63
N ALA A 454 19.74 2.18 -29.96
CA ALA A 454 18.48 1.71 -30.52
C ALA A 454 17.45 2.85 -30.68
N TRP A 455 17.35 3.74 -29.70
CA TRP A 455 16.53 4.95 -29.78
C TRP A 455 17.00 5.87 -30.93
N GLN A 456 18.31 6.12 -31.05
CA GLN A 456 18.88 6.93 -32.14
C GLN A 456 18.59 6.36 -33.54
N ARG A 457 18.47 5.03 -33.66
CA ARG A 457 18.08 4.35 -34.91
C ARG A 457 16.57 4.26 -35.12
N GLY A 458 15.76 4.81 -34.21
CA GLY A 458 14.29 4.73 -34.26
C GLY A 458 13.71 3.37 -33.86
N GLY A 459 14.53 2.46 -33.31
CA GLY A 459 14.07 1.14 -32.83
C GLY A 459 13.39 1.16 -31.45
N ILE A 460 13.43 2.29 -30.75
CA ILE A 460 12.76 2.52 -29.45
C ILE A 460 12.09 3.89 -29.53
N CYS A 461 10.85 4.02 -29.04
CA CYS A 461 10.13 5.29 -29.05
C CYS A 461 10.64 6.24 -27.94
N ASN A 462 10.30 7.54 -28.03
CA ASN A 462 10.71 8.53 -27.04
C ASN A 462 10.20 8.20 -25.62
N PHE A 463 8.98 7.65 -25.51
CA PHE A 463 8.37 7.29 -24.23
C PHE A 463 9.19 6.21 -23.52
N ASP A 464 9.47 5.11 -24.23
CA ASP A 464 10.27 3.99 -23.74
C ASP A 464 11.69 4.42 -23.37
N TYR A 465 12.32 5.24 -24.22
CA TYR A 465 13.66 5.76 -23.95
C TYR A 465 13.72 6.60 -22.67
N LEU A 466 12.73 7.47 -22.46
CA LEU A 466 12.62 8.25 -21.23
C LEU A 466 12.41 7.34 -20.00
N LEU A 467 11.64 6.26 -20.11
CA LEU A 467 11.53 5.29 -19.02
C LEU A 467 12.87 4.62 -18.71
N TYR A 468 13.62 4.19 -19.72
CA TYR A 468 14.96 3.64 -19.51
C TYR A 468 15.90 4.63 -18.83
N LEU A 469 15.86 5.91 -19.20
CA LEU A 469 16.63 6.96 -18.52
C LEU A 469 16.19 7.15 -17.07
N ASN A 470 14.89 7.13 -16.79
CA ASN A 470 14.36 7.23 -15.42
C ASN A 470 14.84 6.05 -14.57
N PHE A 471 14.75 4.82 -15.09
CA PHE A 471 15.25 3.64 -14.39
C PHE A 471 16.76 3.69 -14.16
N ALA A 472 17.53 4.11 -15.16
CA ALA A 472 18.97 4.33 -15.01
C ALA A 472 19.27 5.36 -13.91
N ALA A 473 18.47 6.43 -13.80
CA ALA A 473 18.63 7.48 -12.78
C ALA A 473 18.25 7.05 -11.35
N GLY A 474 17.79 5.81 -11.15
CA GLY A 474 17.38 5.30 -9.84
C GLY A 474 15.89 5.50 -9.53
N ARG A 475 15.08 5.96 -10.47
CA ARG A 475 13.64 6.18 -10.26
C ARG A 475 12.87 4.86 -10.32
N SER A 476 11.79 4.78 -9.57
CA SER A 476 10.98 3.57 -9.38
C SER A 476 9.51 3.93 -9.24
N PHE A 477 8.63 3.02 -9.67
CA PHE A 477 7.20 3.11 -9.42
C PHE A 477 6.84 2.72 -7.97
N ASN A 478 7.73 2.06 -7.23
CA ASN A 478 7.50 1.68 -5.84
C ASN A 478 7.78 2.81 -4.84
N ASP A 479 8.59 3.80 -5.24
CA ASP A 479 8.93 4.96 -4.40
C ASP A 479 8.40 6.26 -5.02
N LEU A 480 7.33 6.81 -4.43
CA LEU A 480 6.69 8.04 -4.89
C LEU A 480 7.61 9.27 -4.81
N ALA A 481 8.56 9.29 -3.88
CA ALA A 481 9.53 10.39 -3.79
C ALA A 481 10.53 10.37 -4.97
N GLN A 482 10.68 9.21 -5.63
CA GLN A 482 11.55 9.00 -6.78
C GLN A 482 10.77 8.49 -8.00
N TRP A 483 9.56 8.99 -8.20
CA TRP A 483 8.72 8.63 -9.34
C TRP A 483 9.37 9.01 -10.70
N PRO A 484 9.13 8.26 -11.78
CA PRO A 484 9.57 8.62 -13.13
C PRO A 484 9.13 10.03 -13.55
N VAL A 485 10.04 10.77 -14.18
CA VAL A 485 9.81 12.14 -14.64
C VAL A 485 9.74 12.18 -16.15
N PHE A 486 8.73 12.89 -16.65
CA PHE A 486 8.54 13.18 -18.06
C PHE A 486 8.48 14.68 -18.30
N PRO A 487 9.01 15.18 -19.42
CA PRO A 487 8.90 16.59 -19.74
C PRO A 487 7.48 16.92 -20.18
N TRP A 488 7.01 18.12 -19.81
CA TRP A 488 5.89 18.75 -20.51
C TRP A 488 6.31 18.99 -21.97
N VAL A 489 5.52 18.50 -22.93
CA VAL A 489 5.84 18.63 -24.36
C VAL A 489 5.04 19.74 -25.00
N LEU A 490 3.74 19.79 -24.74
CA LEU A 490 2.84 20.81 -25.27
C LEU A 490 2.78 22.03 -24.34
N ARG A 491 2.57 23.21 -24.92
CA ARG A 491 2.31 24.45 -24.18
C ARG A 491 0.94 25.08 -24.47
N ASN A 492 0.28 24.70 -25.57
CA ASN A 492 -1.04 25.20 -25.93
C ASN A 492 -2.12 24.24 -25.45
N TYR A 493 -2.88 24.67 -24.44
CA TYR A 493 -4.02 23.93 -23.86
C TYR A 493 -5.34 24.71 -23.96
N VAL A 494 -5.37 25.79 -24.75
CA VAL A 494 -6.51 26.71 -24.86
C VAL A 494 -7.20 26.59 -26.20
N SER A 495 -6.42 26.37 -27.27
CA SER A 495 -6.98 26.23 -28.61
C SER A 495 -7.87 24.98 -28.71
N PRO A 496 -9.05 25.06 -29.35
CA PRO A 496 -9.89 23.89 -29.60
C PRO A 496 -9.27 22.92 -30.61
N CYS A 497 -8.27 23.37 -31.39
CA CYS A 497 -7.53 22.55 -32.35
C CYS A 497 -6.02 22.74 -32.13
N LEU A 498 -5.28 21.63 -32.05
CA LEU A 498 -3.85 21.62 -31.82
C LEU A 498 -3.12 21.20 -33.10
N ASP A 499 -2.41 22.14 -33.72
CA ASP A 499 -1.56 21.86 -34.87
C ASP A 499 -0.18 21.37 -34.41
N LEU A 500 0.17 20.13 -34.77
CA LEU A 500 1.45 19.51 -34.41
C LEU A 500 2.61 19.90 -35.33
N HIS A 501 2.33 20.65 -36.41
CA HIS A 501 3.37 21.20 -37.29
C HIS A 501 3.83 22.59 -36.86
N ASP A 502 3.07 23.28 -36.02
CA ASP A 502 3.43 24.59 -35.48
C ASP A 502 4.39 24.46 -34.27
N PRO A 503 5.66 24.89 -34.38
CA PRO A 503 6.63 24.85 -33.29
C PRO A 503 6.18 25.64 -32.06
N ALA A 504 5.31 26.64 -32.21
CA ALA A 504 4.80 27.45 -31.10
C ALA A 504 3.90 26.66 -30.14
N ASN A 505 3.37 25.51 -30.57
CA ASN A 505 2.59 24.61 -29.71
C ASN A 505 3.45 23.73 -28.80
N PHE A 506 4.76 23.69 -29.03
CA PHE A 506 5.70 22.88 -28.26
C PHE A 506 6.50 23.70 -27.25
N ARG A 507 6.83 23.06 -26.13
CA ARG A 507 7.71 23.60 -25.10
C ARG A 507 9.16 23.52 -25.58
N ASP A 508 9.92 24.57 -25.31
CA ASP A 508 11.38 24.54 -25.43
C ASP A 508 11.98 23.53 -24.44
N LEU A 509 12.37 22.35 -24.95
CA LEU A 509 12.91 21.25 -24.14
C LEU A 509 14.34 21.51 -23.65
N SER A 510 15.05 22.49 -24.21
CA SER A 510 16.41 22.87 -23.76
C SER A 510 16.42 23.59 -22.41
N LYS A 511 15.26 24.10 -21.98
CA LYS A 511 15.10 24.89 -20.74
C LYS A 511 14.35 24.11 -19.66
N PRO A 512 14.65 24.32 -18.37
CA PRO A 512 13.80 23.84 -17.28
C PRO A 512 12.48 24.63 -17.22
N VAL A 513 11.45 24.06 -16.58
CA VAL A 513 10.12 24.67 -16.47
C VAL A 513 10.17 26.09 -15.87
N GLY A 514 11.00 26.30 -14.84
CA GLY A 514 11.16 27.60 -14.19
C GLY A 514 11.76 28.69 -15.09
N ALA A 515 12.43 28.32 -16.19
CA ALA A 515 13.07 29.25 -17.12
C ALA A 515 12.22 29.57 -18.36
N LEU A 516 11.00 29.02 -18.47
CA LEU A 516 10.11 29.27 -19.61
C LEU A 516 9.49 30.66 -19.56
N ASN A 517 9.17 31.15 -18.36
CA ASN A 517 8.64 32.50 -18.16
C ASN A 517 9.81 33.45 -17.83
N PRO A 518 10.06 34.49 -18.65
CA PRO A 518 11.20 35.38 -18.46
C PRO A 518 11.13 36.17 -17.14
N THR A 519 9.94 36.61 -16.74
CA THR A 519 9.73 37.34 -15.48
C THR A 519 10.07 36.46 -14.28
N ARG A 520 9.58 35.21 -14.29
CA ARG A 520 9.85 34.24 -13.23
C ARG A 520 11.33 33.82 -13.20
N LEU A 521 11.97 33.74 -14.36
CA LEU A 521 13.41 33.46 -14.48
C LEU A 521 14.26 34.54 -13.83
N GLU A 522 13.96 35.82 -14.06
CA GLU A 522 14.71 36.92 -13.44
C GLU A 522 14.54 36.91 -11.92
N GLU A 523 13.34 36.61 -11.42
CA GLU A 523 13.10 36.44 -9.99
C GLU A 523 13.96 35.30 -9.40
N PHE A 524 14.02 34.14 -10.07
CA PHE A 524 14.87 33.03 -9.63
C PHE A 524 16.36 33.38 -9.65
N ARG A 525 16.83 34.10 -10.67
CA ARG A 525 18.22 34.57 -10.75
C ARG A 525 18.55 35.54 -9.63
N ARG A 526 17.65 36.48 -9.32
CA ARG A 526 17.80 37.40 -8.20
C ARG A 526 17.90 36.62 -6.88
N ARG A 527 16.93 35.73 -6.60
CA ARG A 527 16.95 34.90 -5.38
C ARG A 527 18.22 34.05 -5.24
N PHE A 528 18.74 33.52 -6.35
CA PHE A 528 19.98 32.74 -6.34
C PHE A 528 21.20 33.61 -6.01
N ARG A 529 21.25 34.86 -6.49
CA ARG A 529 22.31 35.83 -6.13
C ARG A 529 22.22 36.30 -4.69
N ASP A 530 21.00 36.43 -4.17
CA ASP A 530 20.73 36.91 -2.81
C ASP A 530 20.84 35.80 -1.75
N MET A 531 21.01 34.54 -2.15
CA MET A 531 21.27 33.43 -1.21
C MET A 531 22.69 33.58 -0.64
N PRO A 532 22.84 33.68 0.69
CA PRO A 532 24.12 33.92 1.37
C PRO A 532 25.09 32.75 1.31
#